data_AF-A0A7S0D2I9-F1
#
_entry.id   AF-A0A7S0D2I9-F1
#
_cell.length_a   1.000
_cell.length_b   1.000
_cell.length_c   1.000
_cell.angle_alpha   90.00
_cell.angle_beta   90.00
_cell.angle_gamma   90.00
#
_symmetry.space_group_name_H-M   'P 1'
#
loop_
_entity.id
_entity.type
_entity.pdbx_description
1 polymer ?
#
loop_
_entity_poly.entity_id
_entity_poly.type
_entity_poly.pdbx_seq_one_letter_code
_entity_poly.pdbx_strand_id
1 'polypeptide(L)'
;MSTSEVHAAIQALYGQNAEQQKAANAFLVQFASTPAAWETALALLGVADPAVQYFGANMLYGKCKSDWATLPEAHREQFSEAVGAHLSRLANAPGSNLAARRLCLVMAA
;
A
#
# COMPACT_ATOMS: atom_id res chain seq x y z
N MET A 1 -7.56 -12.62 0.65
CA MET A 1 -7.33 -11.90 1.92
C MET A 1 -8.01 -10.55 1.81
N SER A 2 -8.68 -10.12 2.87
CA SER A 2 -9.47 -8.89 2.90
C SER A 2 -8.61 -7.68 3.31
N THR A 3 -8.93 -6.50 2.78
CA THR A 3 -8.29 -5.23 3.19
C THR A 3 -8.36 -5.00 4.70
N SER A 4 -9.43 -5.48 5.35
CA SER A 4 -9.61 -5.43 6.80
C SER A 4 -8.57 -6.23 7.59
N GLU A 5 -8.18 -7.42 7.13
CA GLU A 5 -7.15 -8.23 7.81
C GLU A 5 -5.78 -7.55 7.72
N VAL A 6 -5.46 -6.99 6.54
CA VAL A 6 -4.20 -6.26 6.33
C VAL A 6 -4.17 -4.96 7.13
N HIS A 7 -5.30 -4.24 7.21
CA HIS A 7 -5.42 -3.05 8.05
C HIS A 7 -5.21 -3.39 9.54
N ALA A 8 -5.83 -4.46 10.05
CA ALA A 8 -5.62 -4.91 11.43
C ALA A 8 -4.16 -5.25 11.71
N ALA A 9 -3.48 -5.93 10.77
CA ALA A 9 -2.05 -6.20 10.89
C ALA A 9 -1.21 -4.90 10.91
N ILE A 10 -1.55 -3.90 10.10
CA ILE A 10 -0.88 -2.58 10.13
C ILE A 10 -1.06 -1.90 11.50
N GLN A 11 -2.25 -1.97 12.09
CA GLN A 11 -2.48 -1.41 13.43
C GLN A 11 -1.67 -2.16 14.50
N ALA A 12 -1.60 -3.49 14.42
CA ALA A 12 -0.76 -4.28 15.32
C ALA A 12 0.75 -3.96 15.15
N LEU A 13 1.20 -3.69 13.92
CA LEU A 13 2.57 -3.30 13.62
C LEU A 13 2.94 -1.94 14.25
N TYR A 14 2.01 -0.98 14.26
CA TYR A 14 2.22 0.34 14.87
C TYR A 14 1.81 0.41 16.35
N GLY A 15 1.28 -0.68 16.92
CA GLY A 15 0.93 -0.79 18.34
C GLY A 15 2.15 -0.86 19.25
N GLN A 16 1.94 -1.18 20.53
CA GLN A 16 3.01 -1.21 21.55
C GLN A 16 3.44 -2.63 21.98
N ASN A 17 2.73 -3.67 21.54
CA ASN A 17 3.03 -5.05 21.93
C ASN A 17 4.05 -5.68 20.96
N ALA A 18 5.26 -5.94 21.44
CA ALA A 18 6.37 -6.44 20.62
C ALA A 18 6.10 -7.81 19.95
N GLU A 19 5.37 -8.72 20.60
CA GLU A 19 5.02 -10.02 20.02
C GLU A 19 4.03 -9.85 18.87
N GLN A 20 3.02 -8.99 19.07
CA GLN A 20 2.03 -8.67 18.03
C GLN A 20 2.66 -7.93 16.86
N GLN A 21 3.58 -6.98 17.11
CA GLN A 21 4.33 -6.30 16.07
C GLN A 21 5.16 -7.27 15.23
N LYS A 22 5.86 -8.22 15.87
CA LYS A 22 6.66 -9.23 15.17
C LYS A 22 5.79 -10.12 14.29
N ALA A 23 4.67 -10.61 14.83
CA ALA A 23 3.72 -11.43 14.09
C ALA A 23 3.11 -10.66 12.90
N ALA A 24 2.69 -9.41 13.13
CA ALA A 24 2.16 -8.53 12.10
C ALA A 24 3.17 -8.24 11.00
N ASN A 25 4.43 -7.94 11.35
CA ASN A 25 5.47 -7.70 10.36
C ASN A 25 5.74 -8.94 9.49
N ALA A 26 5.86 -10.13 10.11
CA ALA A 26 6.05 -11.38 9.37
C ALA A 26 4.89 -11.64 8.40
N PHE A 27 3.65 -11.45 8.86
CA PHE A 27 2.46 -11.54 8.03
C PHE A 27 2.49 -10.55 6.85
N LEU A 28 2.77 -9.28 7.11
CA LEU A 28 2.76 -8.22 6.08
C LEU A 28 3.87 -8.41 5.04
N VAL A 29 5.05 -8.86 5.45
CA VAL A 29 6.16 -9.21 4.55
C VAL A 29 5.77 -10.38 3.65
N GLN A 30 5.18 -11.43 4.22
CA GLN A 30 4.70 -12.57 3.43
C GLN A 30 3.56 -12.16 2.49
N PHE A 31 2.64 -11.32 2.96
CA PHE A 31 1.52 -10.85 2.14
C PHE A 31 1.99 -10.01 0.94
N ALA A 32 3.02 -9.16 1.13
CA ALA A 32 3.54 -8.30 0.07
C ALA A 32 4.06 -9.07 -1.16
N SER A 33 4.51 -10.32 -1.01
CA SER A 33 4.96 -11.14 -2.15
C SER A 33 3.80 -11.75 -2.96
N THR A 34 2.56 -11.66 -2.46
CA THR A 34 1.40 -12.25 -3.14
C THR A 34 0.88 -11.34 -4.28
N PRO A 35 0.16 -11.90 -5.27
CA PRO A 35 -0.53 -11.09 -6.29
C PRO A 35 -1.62 -10.18 -5.68
N ALA A 36 -2.30 -10.64 -4.63
CA ALA A 36 -3.36 -9.88 -3.95
C ALA A 36 -2.86 -8.57 -3.30
N ALA A 37 -1.55 -8.43 -3.09
CA ALA A 37 -0.94 -7.22 -2.57
C ALA A 37 -1.16 -6.00 -3.47
N TRP A 38 -1.27 -6.17 -4.80
CA TRP A 38 -1.54 -5.05 -5.71
C TRP A 38 -2.87 -4.36 -5.42
N GLU A 39 -3.95 -5.13 -5.46
CA GLU A 39 -5.31 -4.63 -5.22
C GLU A 39 -5.47 -4.16 -3.77
N THR A 40 -4.94 -4.93 -2.81
CA THR A 40 -5.08 -4.58 -1.40
C THR A 40 -4.33 -3.30 -1.07
N ALA A 41 -3.13 -3.10 -1.61
CA ALA A 41 -2.37 -1.87 -1.36
C ALA A 41 -3.04 -0.64 -1.97
N LEU A 42 -3.69 -0.76 -3.14
CA LEU A 42 -4.55 0.31 -3.68
C LEU A 42 -5.74 0.60 -2.74
N ALA A 43 -6.43 -0.43 -2.25
CA ALA A 43 -7.55 -0.26 -1.33
C ALA A 43 -7.14 0.44 -0.02
N LEU A 44 -5.95 0.16 0.52
CA LEU A 44 -5.41 0.81 1.72
C LEU A 44 -5.24 2.33 1.55
N LEU A 45 -4.98 2.82 0.33
CA LEU A 45 -4.92 4.26 0.07
C LEU A 45 -6.28 4.94 0.29
N GLY A 46 -7.38 4.20 0.20
CA GLY A 46 -8.76 4.67 0.46
C GLY A 46 -9.10 4.82 1.94
N VAL A 47 -8.34 4.20 2.84
CA VAL A 47 -8.62 4.23 4.29
C VAL A 47 -8.33 5.63 4.82
N ALA A 48 -9.21 6.17 5.67
CA ALA A 48 -9.07 7.50 6.28
C ALA A 48 -8.08 7.50 7.47
N ASP A 49 -6.91 6.91 7.26
CA ASP A 49 -5.81 6.83 8.24
C ASP A 49 -4.48 7.08 7.50
N PRO A 50 -3.77 8.20 7.78
CA PRO A 50 -2.52 8.53 7.12
C PRO A 50 -1.42 7.48 7.24
N ALA A 51 -1.35 6.75 8.36
CA ALA A 51 -0.34 5.70 8.54
C ALA A 51 -0.63 4.51 7.63
N VAL A 52 -1.90 4.13 7.50
CA VAL A 52 -2.35 3.05 6.61
C VAL A 52 -2.16 3.44 5.15
N GLN A 53 -2.49 4.67 4.78
CA GLN A 53 -2.27 5.18 3.42
C GLN A 53 -0.79 5.18 3.06
N TYR A 54 0.08 5.62 3.97
CA TYR A 54 1.52 5.58 3.74
C TYR A 54 2.04 4.15 3.58
N PHE A 55 1.56 3.24 4.42
CA PHE A 55 1.90 1.82 4.32
C PHE A 55 1.48 1.23 2.95
N GLY A 56 0.25 1.49 2.51
CA GLY A 56 -0.24 1.07 1.19
C GLY A 56 0.61 1.61 0.05
N ALA A 57 0.94 2.91 0.08
CA ALA A 57 1.81 3.53 -0.93
C ALA A 57 3.23 2.92 -0.92
N ASN A 58 3.77 2.60 0.26
CA ASN A 58 5.08 1.98 0.40
C ASN A 58 5.09 0.53 -0.12
N MET A 59 4.02 -0.22 0.13
CA MET A 59 3.84 -1.57 -0.41
C MET A 59 3.79 -1.54 -1.94
N LEU A 60 3.00 -0.64 -2.54
CA LEU A 60 2.96 -0.47 -4.00
C LEU A 60 4.33 -0.15 -4.59
N TYR A 61 5.09 0.74 -3.95
CA TYR A 61 6.43 1.06 -4.41
C TYR A 61 7.35 -0.17 -4.40
N GLY A 62 7.27 -0.99 -3.35
CA GLY A 62 7.97 -2.27 -3.31
C GLY A 62 7.53 -3.22 -4.42
N LYS A 63 6.22 -3.34 -4.68
CA LYS A 63 5.66 -4.17 -5.76
C LYS A 63 6.13 -3.72 -7.14
N CYS A 64 6.12 -2.42 -7.44
CA CYS A 64 6.64 -1.91 -8.72
C CYS A 64 8.12 -2.24 -8.91
N LYS A 65 8.93 -2.12 -7.86
CA LYS A 65 10.35 -2.44 -7.96
C LYS A 65 10.65 -3.93 -8.16
N SER A 66 9.91 -4.81 -7.49
CA SER A 66 10.23 -6.23 -7.44
C SER A 66 9.42 -7.07 -8.44
N ASP A 67 8.16 -6.70 -8.68
CA ASP A 67 7.15 -7.57 -9.26
C ASP A 67 6.40 -6.93 -10.44
N TRP A 68 6.84 -5.79 -10.99
CA TRP A 68 6.12 -5.11 -12.08
C TRP A 68 5.86 -6.01 -13.29
N ALA A 69 6.84 -6.85 -13.65
CA ALA A 69 6.71 -7.81 -14.75
C ALA A 69 5.57 -8.83 -14.52
N THR A 70 5.16 -9.06 -13.27
CA THR A 70 4.05 -9.97 -12.92
C THR A 70 2.68 -9.33 -13.09
N LEU A 71 2.58 -8.00 -13.15
CA LEU A 71 1.32 -7.30 -13.39
C LEU A 71 0.94 -7.45 -14.89
N PRO A 72 -0.23 -8.05 -15.20
CA PRO A 72 -0.68 -8.21 -16.58
C PRO A 72 -0.72 -6.88 -17.32
N GLU A 73 -0.26 -6.87 -18.57
CA GLU A 73 -0.17 -5.65 -19.38
C GLU A 73 -1.52 -4.93 -19.51
N ALA A 74 -2.61 -5.70 -19.66
CA ALA A 74 -3.97 -5.19 -19.69
C ALA A 74 -4.41 -4.44 -18.41
N HIS A 75 -3.74 -4.65 -17.28
CA HIS A 75 -4.05 -3.97 -16.01
C HIS A 75 -3.10 -2.81 -15.70
N ARG A 76 -2.04 -2.58 -16.49
CA ARG A 76 -1.02 -1.55 -16.20
C ARG A 76 -1.57 -0.14 -16.35
N GLU A 77 -2.33 0.12 -17.41
CA GLU A 77 -2.98 1.42 -17.62
C GLU A 77 -3.96 1.74 -16.50
N GLN A 78 -4.86 0.79 -16.19
CA GLN A 78 -5.82 0.92 -15.09
C GLN A 78 -5.12 1.13 -13.73
N PHE A 79 -3.98 0.46 -13.51
CA PHE A 79 -3.17 0.67 -12.31
C PHE A 79 -2.62 2.10 -12.24
N SER A 80 -2.03 2.61 -13.33
CA SER A 80 -1.50 3.97 -13.39
C SER A 80 -2.59 5.02 -13.17
N GLU A 81 -3.77 4.85 -13.75
CA GLU A 81 -4.93 5.72 -13.53
C GLU A 81 -5.37 5.71 -12.06
N ALA A 82 -5.48 4.51 -11.46
CA ALA A 82 -5.85 4.37 -10.06
C ALA A 82 -4.84 5.07 -9.13
N VAL A 83 -3.53 4.87 -9.36
CA VAL A 83 -2.47 5.55 -8.59
C VAL A 83 -2.54 7.07 -8.77
N GLY A 84 -2.78 7.57 -9.99
CA GLY A 84 -2.94 9.00 -10.26
C GLY A 84 -4.14 9.63 -9.55
N ALA A 85 -5.28 8.92 -9.52
CA ALA A 85 -6.46 9.35 -8.78
C ALA A 85 -6.22 9.40 -7.27
N HIS A 86 -5.57 8.37 -6.71
CA HIS A 86 -5.18 8.36 -5.30
C HIS A 86 -4.17 9.45 -4.97
N LEU A 87 -3.16 9.67 -5.81
CA LEU A 87 -2.18 10.74 -5.63
C LEU A 87 -2.86 12.11 -5.56
N SER A 88 -3.74 12.41 -6.53
CA SER A 88 -4.45 13.68 -6.58
C SER A 88 -5.29 13.92 -5.32
N ARG A 89 -5.98 12.88 -4.82
CA ARG A 89 -6.75 12.97 -3.58
C ARG A 89 -5.85 13.16 -2.35
N LEU A 90 -4.81 12.35 -2.21
CA LEU A 90 -3.94 12.34 -1.03
C LEU A 90 -3.05 13.58 -0.93
N ALA A 91 -2.64 14.17 -2.06
CA ALA A 91 -1.88 15.42 -2.08
C ALA A 91 -2.66 16.60 -1.48
N ASN A 92 -3.99 16.54 -1.52
CA ASN A 92 -4.88 17.57 -0.96
C ASN A 92 -5.42 17.19 0.44
N ALA A 93 -5.11 15.99 0.95
CA ALA A 93 -5.61 15.50 2.23
C ALA A 93 -4.63 15.84 3.37
N PRO A 94 -5.09 16.51 4.45
CA PRO A 94 -4.24 16.80 5.61
C PRO A 94 -3.63 15.53 6.22
N GLY A 95 -2.31 15.56 6.47
CA GLY A 95 -1.58 14.42 7.06
C GLY A 95 -1.15 13.33 6.07
N SER A 96 -1.73 13.28 4.87
CA SER A 96 -1.46 12.23 3.87
C SER A 96 -0.31 12.55 2.90
N ASN A 97 0.37 13.68 3.08
CA ASN A 97 1.45 14.16 2.21
C ASN A 97 2.57 13.13 2.00
N LEU A 98 2.87 12.33 3.03
CA LEU A 98 3.92 11.32 2.94
C LEU A 98 3.50 10.17 2.01
N ALA A 99 2.24 9.75 2.06
CA ALA A 99 1.67 8.78 1.13
C ALA A 99 1.66 9.33 -0.30
N ALA A 100 1.25 10.59 -0.49
CA ALA A 100 1.27 11.26 -1.80
C ALA A 100 2.69 11.29 -2.40
N ARG A 101 3.71 11.71 -1.63
CA ARG A 101 5.12 11.68 -2.08
C ARG A 101 5.57 10.28 -2.46
N ARG A 102 5.12 9.26 -1.73
CA ARG A 102 5.46 7.87 -2.04
C ARG A 102 4.79 7.41 -3.33
N LEU A 103 3.55 7.82 -3.61
CA LEU A 103 2.88 7.56 -4.89
C LEU A 103 3.56 8.24 -6.08
N CYS A 104 4.18 9.42 -5.90
CA CYS A 104 5.04 9.98 -6.95
C CYS A 104 6.19 9.04 -7.32
N LEU A 105 6.77 8.33 -6.34
CA LEU A 105 7.82 7.34 -6.59
C LEU A 105 7.27 6.06 -7.23
N VAL A 106 6.02 5.68 -6.94
CA VAL A 106 5.33 4.57 -7.60
C VAL A 106 5.17 4.85 -9.09
N MET A 107 4.74 6.06 -9.46
CA MET A 107 4.56 6.43 -10.88
C MET A 107 5.87 6.58 -11.65
N ALA A 108 7.01 6.73 -10.95
CA ALA A 108 8.33 6.89 -11.55
C ALA A 108 9.15 5.59 -11.59
N ALA A 109 8.66 4.51 -10.97
CA ALA A 109 9.31 3.21 -10.91
C ALA A 109 9.02 2.39 -12.18
#